data_AF-A0A1I3E7U7-F1
#
_entry.id   AF-A0A1I3E7U7-F1
#
_cell.length_a   1.000
_cell.length_b   1.000
_cell.length_c   1.000
_cell.angle_alpha   90.00
_cell.angle_beta   90.00
_cell.angle_gamma   90.00
#
_symmetry.space_group_name_H-M   'P 1'
#
loop_
_entity.id
_entity.type
_entity.pdbx_description
1 polymer ?
#
loop_
_entity_poly.entity_id
_entity_poly.type
_entity_poly.pdbx_seq_one_letter_code
_entity_poly.pdbx_strand_id
1 'polypeptide(L)'
;MRVVLLGDSHLAHVRRKLDLIGSDVLNAAVGGASVRALSAQATGAQVSSGDVVVVSIGTNDAAPSKQLPLPDFSTILGEWVGSLDVGRWVFVTPPGVDEARLQGAADRTNKVIGAYRDAAVGIFEAVGAHVVHADQVLERLGPGGFADDGLHLTGRAYDLLLPAVAVAAA
;
A
#
# COMPACT_ATOMS: atom_id res chain seq x y z
N MET A 1 -20.40 6.69 1.26
CA MET A 1 -19.58 5.46 1.26
C MET A 1 -18.27 5.83 1.91
N ARG A 2 -17.88 5.12 2.96
CA ARG A 2 -16.67 5.42 3.75
C ARG A 2 -15.47 4.76 3.07
N VAL A 3 -14.36 5.47 2.99
CA VAL A 3 -13.08 4.92 2.50
C VAL A 3 -12.19 4.60 3.71
N VAL A 4 -11.66 3.39 3.78
CA VAL A 4 -10.75 2.96 4.85
C VAL A 4 -9.38 2.67 4.26
N LEU A 5 -8.36 3.39 4.71
CA LEU A 5 -6.97 3.15 4.31
C LEU A 5 -6.31 2.17 5.28
N LEU A 6 -5.78 1.07 4.77
CA LEU A 6 -5.04 0.05 5.52
C LEU A 6 -3.68 -0.15 4.87
N GLY A 7 -2.66 -0.46 5.66
CA GLY A 7 -1.33 -0.71 5.13
C GLY A 7 -0.21 -0.15 5.97
N ASP A 8 0.87 0.25 5.29
CA ASP A 8 2.10 0.68 5.92
C ASP A 8 2.33 2.20 5.89
N SER A 9 3.59 2.63 5.97
CA SER A 9 3.95 4.05 6.00
C SER A 9 3.50 4.81 4.74
N HIS A 10 3.38 4.15 3.59
CA HIS A 10 2.95 4.80 2.36
C HIS A 10 1.52 5.35 2.45
N LEU A 11 0.64 4.73 3.24
CA LEU A 11 -0.68 5.31 3.53
C LEU A 11 -0.73 6.01 4.88
N ALA A 12 0.01 5.55 5.90
CA ALA A 12 -0.02 6.14 7.24
C ALA A 12 0.47 7.61 7.30
N HIS A 13 1.27 8.03 6.31
CA HIS A 13 1.71 9.43 6.18
C HIS A 13 0.66 10.35 5.53
N VAL A 14 -0.40 9.81 4.93
CA VAL A 14 -1.51 10.59 4.38
C VAL A 14 -2.40 11.08 5.52
N ARG A 15 -2.04 12.20 6.13
CA ARG A 15 -2.81 12.81 7.24
C ARG A 15 -3.51 14.10 6.86
N ARG A 16 -2.83 14.95 6.10
CA ARG A 16 -3.29 16.31 5.76
C ARG A 16 -3.93 16.43 4.37
N LYS A 17 -4.03 15.32 3.64
CA LYS A 17 -4.50 15.26 2.25
C LYS A 17 -5.57 14.17 2.04
N LEU A 18 -6.27 13.79 3.12
CA LEU A 18 -7.32 12.76 3.05
C LEU A 18 -8.51 13.23 2.21
N ASP A 19 -8.76 14.53 2.21
CA ASP A 19 -9.75 15.22 1.37
C ASP A 19 -9.50 15.04 -0.13
N LEU A 20 -8.25 14.76 -0.55
CA LEU A 20 -7.96 14.42 -1.94
C LEU A 20 -8.47 13.03 -2.34
N ILE A 21 -8.76 12.14 -1.38
CA ILE A 21 -9.32 10.81 -1.62
C ILE A 21 -10.85 10.84 -1.56
N GLY A 22 -11.41 11.55 -0.58
CA GLY A 22 -12.85 11.66 -0.40
C GLY A 22 -13.25 12.43 0.85
N SER A 23 -14.56 12.63 1.03
CA SER A 23 -15.11 13.40 2.16
C SER A 23 -15.26 12.59 3.46
N ASP A 24 -15.23 11.26 3.38
CA ASP A 24 -15.38 10.34 4.51
C ASP A 24 -14.29 9.27 4.43
N VAL A 25 -13.11 9.60 4.97
CA VAL A 25 -11.90 8.77 4.88
C VAL A 25 -11.35 8.51 6.28
N LEU A 26 -11.24 7.23 6.63
CA LEU A 26 -10.56 6.76 7.84
C LEU A 26 -9.19 6.19 7.47
N ASN A 27 -8.12 6.81 7.95
CA ASN A 27 -6.78 6.26 7.79
C ASN A 27 -6.41 5.40 9.00
N ALA A 28 -6.41 4.09 8.83
CA ALA A 28 -6.01 3.10 9.82
C ALA A 28 -4.67 2.42 9.47
N ALA A 29 -3.96 2.89 8.44
CA ALA A 29 -2.64 2.41 8.09
C ALA A 29 -1.61 2.77 9.17
N VAL A 30 -0.62 1.89 9.37
CA VAL A 30 0.37 2.00 10.45
C VAL A 30 1.77 1.94 9.87
N GLY A 31 2.59 2.94 10.17
CA GLY A 31 3.97 3.00 9.72
C GLY A 31 4.76 1.74 10.09
N GLY A 32 5.45 1.15 9.10
CA GLY A 32 6.27 -0.05 9.28
C GLY A 32 5.49 -1.36 9.39
N ALA A 33 4.17 -1.35 9.17
CA ALA A 33 3.33 -2.55 9.11
C ALA A 33 3.75 -3.50 7.98
N SER A 34 3.63 -4.80 8.24
CA SER A 34 3.65 -5.87 7.24
C SER A 34 2.25 -6.45 7.07
N VAL A 35 2.07 -7.42 6.17
CA VAL A 35 0.78 -8.09 5.92
C VAL A 35 0.12 -8.60 7.21
N ARG A 36 0.92 -9.00 8.20
CA ARG A 36 0.45 -9.52 9.50
C ARG A 36 -0.34 -8.50 10.32
N ALA A 37 -0.18 -7.21 10.04
CA ALA A 37 -0.89 -6.15 10.76
C ALA A 37 -2.28 -5.85 10.19
N LEU A 38 -2.59 -6.28 8.96
CA LEU A 38 -3.81 -5.89 8.25
C LEU A 38 -5.09 -6.32 8.99
N SER A 39 -5.10 -7.52 9.58
CA SER A 39 -6.25 -8.00 10.37
C SER A 39 -6.53 -7.12 11.59
N ALA A 40 -5.48 -6.68 12.29
CA ALA A 40 -5.62 -5.80 13.46
C ALA A 40 -6.08 -4.39 13.03
N GLN A 41 -5.56 -3.87 11.92
CA GLN A 41 -5.98 -2.57 11.38
C GLN A 41 -7.46 -2.60 10.94
N ALA A 42 -7.88 -3.63 10.20
CA ALA A 42 -9.26 -3.79 9.74
C ALA A 42 -10.25 -3.91 10.90
N THR A 43 -9.90 -4.72 11.91
CA THR A 43 -10.69 -4.87 13.15
C THR A 43 -10.79 -3.53 13.89
N GLY A 44 -9.66 -2.84 14.08
CA GLY A 44 -9.61 -1.55 14.78
C GLY A 44 -10.40 -0.45 14.06
N ALA A 45 -10.42 -0.47 12.73
CA ALA A 45 -11.19 0.44 11.89
C ALA A 45 -12.67 0.06 11.75
N GLN A 46 -13.06 -1.11 12.26
CA GLN A 46 -14.41 -1.67 12.13
C GLN A 46 -14.83 -1.71 10.64
N VAL A 47 -13.97 -2.28 9.80
CA VAL A 47 -14.26 -2.49 8.37
C VAL A 47 -15.52 -3.34 8.20
N SER A 48 -16.33 -2.96 7.22
CA SER A 48 -17.63 -3.54 6.92
C SER A 48 -17.89 -3.64 5.42
N SER A 49 -18.95 -4.36 5.05
CA SER A 49 -19.38 -4.54 3.66
C SER A 49 -19.84 -3.26 2.96
N GLY A 50 -20.01 -2.16 3.69
CA GLY A 50 -20.33 -0.84 3.11
C GLY A 50 -19.10 0.00 2.75
N ASP A 51 -17.89 -0.45 3.06
CA ASP A 51 -16.67 0.33 2.91
C ASP A 51 -15.95 0.11 1.56
N VAL A 52 -15.26 1.14 1.09
CA VAL A 52 -14.17 1.00 0.12
C VAL A 52 -12.88 0.84 0.90
N VAL A 53 -12.19 -0.28 0.73
CA VAL A 53 -10.92 -0.53 1.42
C VAL A 53 -9.76 -0.32 0.47
N VAL A 54 -8.92 0.65 0.79
CA VAL A 54 -7.68 0.96 0.07
C VAL A 54 -6.51 0.35 0.83
N VAL A 55 -5.77 -0.55 0.19
CA VAL A 55 -4.63 -1.25 0.80
C VAL A 55 -3.32 -0.88 0.11
N SER A 56 -2.27 -0.61 0.88
CA SER A 56 -0.89 -0.55 0.38
C SER A 56 0.04 -1.31 1.32
N ILE A 57 0.59 -2.43 0.85
CA ILE A 57 1.38 -3.35 1.65
C ILE A 57 2.41 -4.08 0.77
N GLY A 58 3.47 -4.62 1.37
CA GLY A 58 4.53 -5.34 0.66
C GLY A 58 5.90 -4.69 0.76
N THR A 59 5.99 -3.36 0.93
CA THR A 59 7.28 -2.67 1.06
C THR A 59 8.04 -3.13 2.31
N ASN A 60 7.35 -3.28 3.43
CA ASN A 60 7.96 -3.76 4.68
C ASN A 60 8.10 -5.28 4.75
N ASP A 61 7.24 -6.02 4.07
CA ASP A 61 7.35 -7.48 3.91
C ASP A 61 8.59 -7.86 3.09
N ALA A 62 8.98 -7.00 2.15
CA ALA A 62 10.21 -7.10 1.37
C ALA A 62 11.48 -6.70 2.13
N ALA A 63 11.36 -6.15 3.35
CA ALA A 63 12.51 -5.68 4.12
C ALA A 63 13.30 -6.85 4.71
N PRO A 64 14.63 -6.95 4.52
CA PRO A 64 15.40 -8.08 5.06
C PRO A 64 15.23 -8.32 6.57
N SER A 65 15.11 -7.25 7.37
CA SER A 65 14.90 -7.34 8.82
C SER A 65 13.51 -7.86 9.24
N LYS A 66 12.54 -7.87 8.32
CA LYS A 66 11.14 -8.28 8.55
C LYS A 66 10.68 -9.31 7.51
N GLN A 67 11.63 -9.87 6.74
CA GLN A 67 11.31 -10.52 5.48
C GLN A 67 10.45 -11.75 5.75
N LEU A 68 9.20 -11.64 5.33
CA LEU A 68 8.28 -12.76 5.33
C LEU A 68 8.49 -13.50 4.00
N PRO A 69 8.84 -14.79 3.96
CA PRO A 69 8.98 -15.51 2.70
C PRO A 69 7.79 -15.25 1.77
N LEU A 70 8.07 -14.98 0.49
CA LEU A 70 7.03 -14.59 -0.47
C LEU A 70 5.81 -15.54 -0.50
N PRO A 71 5.96 -16.88 -0.40
CA PRO A 71 4.80 -17.76 -0.27
C PRO A 71 3.94 -17.48 0.96
N ASP A 72 4.56 -17.27 2.12
CA ASP A 72 3.84 -16.96 3.37
C ASP A 72 3.12 -15.62 3.27
N PHE A 73 3.75 -14.62 2.64
CA PHE A 73 3.11 -13.34 2.34
C PHE A 73 1.85 -13.53 1.49
N SER A 74 1.96 -14.28 0.38
CA SER A 74 0.84 -14.52 -0.52
C SER A 74 -0.30 -15.28 0.17
N THR A 75 0.02 -16.31 0.97
CA THR A 75 -0.97 -17.06 1.74
C THR A 75 -1.69 -16.15 2.74
N ILE A 76 -0.95 -15.41 3.57
CA ILE A 76 -1.55 -14.56 4.60
C ILE A 76 -2.39 -13.45 3.96
N LEU A 77 -1.91 -12.81 2.89
CA LEU A 77 -2.64 -11.76 2.20
C LEU A 77 -3.92 -12.33 1.55
N GLY A 78 -3.82 -13.46 0.87
CA GLY A 78 -4.95 -14.11 0.21
C GLY A 78 -6.04 -14.55 1.19
N GLU A 79 -5.66 -15.18 2.30
CA GLU A 79 -6.58 -15.54 3.38
C GLU A 79 -7.27 -14.31 3.97
N TRP A 80 -6.52 -13.23 4.21
CA TRP A 80 -7.07 -12.00 4.76
C TRP A 80 -8.05 -11.32 3.79
N VAL A 81 -7.68 -11.15 2.52
CA VAL A 81 -8.57 -10.58 1.50
C VAL A 81 -9.83 -11.42 1.34
N GLY A 82 -9.72 -12.75 1.33
CA GLY A 82 -10.87 -13.65 1.24
C GLY A 82 -11.74 -13.71 2.50
N SER A 83 -11.24 -13.27 3.65
CA SER A 83 -11.98 -13.26 4.92
C SER A 83 -12.85 -12.02 5.14
N LEU A 84 -12.61 -10.95 4.38
CA LEU A 84 -13.28 -9.66 4.56
C LEU A 84 -14.33 -9.42 3.48
N ASP A 85 -15.55 -9.14 3.94
CA ASP A 85 -16.63 -8.64 3.09
C ASP A 85 -16.57 -7.10 3.08
N VAL A 86 -16.30 -6.53 1.91
CA VAL A 86 -16.16 -5.08 1.69
C VAL A 86 -16.92 -4.70 0.43
N GLY A 87 -17.37 -3.45 0.34
CA GLY A 87 -18.10 -2.97 -0.83
C GLY A 87 -17.21 -2.88 -2.07
N ARG A 88 -15.93 -2.54 -1.88
CA ARG A 88 -14.93 -2.48 -2.95
C ARG A 88 -13.51 -2.59 -2.41
N TRP A 89 -12.66 -3.26 -3.18
CA TRP A 89 -11.21 -3.27 -2.99
C TRP A 89 -10.50 -2.28 -3.91
N VAL A 90 -9.56 -1.52 -3.35
CA VAL A 90 -8.55 -0.76 -4.09
C VAL A 90 -7.18 -1.17 -3.56
N PHE A 91 -6.30 -1.61 -4.45
CA PHE A 91 -4.93 -1.93 -4.09
C PHE A 91 -3.97 -0.90 -4.70
N VAL A 92 -3.17 -0.25 -3.84
CA VAL A 92 -2.11 0.65 -4.24
C VAL A 92 -0.80 -0.10 -4.15
N THR A 93 -0.19 -0.39 -5.31
CA THR A 93 1.04 -1.16 -5.36
C THR A 93 2.15 -0.47 -4.56
N PRO A 94 3.08 -1.24 -3.96
CA PRO A 94 4.33 -0.68 -3.48
C PRO A 94 5.00 0.19 -4.57
N PRO A 95 5.35 1.46 -4.27
CA PRO A 95 5.92 2.39 -5.24
C PRO A 95 7.37 2.06 -5.62
N GLY A 96 8.00 1.10 -4.93
CA GLY A 96 9.44 0.86 -5.00
C GLY A 96 10.22 1.73 -4.01
N VAL A 97 11.52 1.85 -4.26
CA VAL A 97 12.50 2.61 -3.47
C VAL A 97 13.54 3.25 -4.39
N ASP A 98 14.18 4.32 -3.92
CA ASP A 98 15.43 4.83 -4.50
C ASP A 98 16.62 4.06 -3.91
N GLU A 99 17.01 2.96 -4.57
CA GLU A 99 18.11 2.09 -4.12
C GLU A 99 19.44 2.83 -3.94
N ALA A 100 19.67 3.94 -4.66
CA ALA A 100 20.91 4.71 -4.54
C ALA A 100 21.02 5.48 -3.21
N ARG A 101 19.89 5.70 -2.53
CA ARG A 101 19.83 6.37 -1.21
C ARG A 101 19.76 5.39 -0.05
N LEU A 102 19.54 4.11 -0.32
CA LEU A 102 19.55 3.08 0.71
C LEU A 102 21.00 2.74 1.08
N GLN A 103 21.33 2.82 2.37
CA GLN A 103 22.71 2.84 2.84
C GLN A 103 23.26 1.47 3.26
N GLY A 104 22.51 0.38 3.07
CA GLY A 104 22.88 -0.94 3.60
C GLY A 104 22.81 -2.07 2.57
N ALA A 105 23.80 -2.96 2.59
CA ALA A 105 23.76 -4.25 1.87
C ALA A 105 22.59 -5.17 2.31
N ALA A 106 21.90 -4.81 3.38
CA ALA A 106 20.72 -5.48 3.94
C ALA A 106 19.45 -4.62 3.83
N ASP A 107 19.39 -3.69 2.87
CA ASP A 107 18.18 -2.92 2.59
C ASP A 107 17.35 -3.54 1.45
N ARG A 108 16.15 -3.01 1.25
CA ARG A 108 15.22 -3.45 0.21
C ARG A 108 15.78 -3.17 -1.18
N THR A 109 15.41 -3.99 -2.14
CA THR A 109 15.64 -3.71 -3.56
C THR A 109 14.31 -3.66 -4.28
N ASN A 110 14.21 -2.89 -5.37
CA ASN A 110 13.05 -2.86 -6.24
C ASN A 110 12.78 -4.23 -6.86
N LYS A 111 13.82 -5.04 -7.08
CA LYS A 111 13.65 -6.43 -7.52
C LYS A 111 12.84 -7.25 -6.51
N VAL A 112 13.20 -7.17 -5.22
CA VAL A 112 12.49 -7.90 -4.17
C VAL A 112 11.09 -7.31 -3.97
N ILE A 113 10.97 -5.98 -3.83
CA ILE A 113 9.65 -5.31 -3.71
C ILE A 113 8.74 -5.67 -4.88
N GLY A 114 9.28 -5.70 -6.10
CA GLY A 114 8.55 -6.11 -7.30
C GLY A 114 7.92 -7.49 -7.18
N ALA A 115 8.61 -8.46 -6.59
CA ALA A 115 8.05 -9.79 -6.39
C ALA A 115 6.84 -9.81 -5.43
N TYR A 116 6.89 -9.03 -4.33
CA TYR A 116 5.75 -8.89 -3.41
C TYR A 116 4.59 -8.12 -4.05
N ARG A 117 4.91 -7.07 -4.80
CA ARG A 117 3.94 -6.32 -5.58
C ARG A 117 3.20 -7.23 -6.54
N ASP A 118 3.91 -7.99 -7.36
CA ASP A 118 3.30 -8.82 -8.40
C ASP A 118 2.43 -9.92 -7.78
N ALA A 119 2.87 -10.51 -6.66
CA ALA A 119 2.06 -11.45 -5.89
C ALA A 119 0.77 -10.81 -5.33
N ALA A 120 0.87 -9.60 -4.75
CA ALA A 120 -0.28 -8.89 -4.21
C ALA A 120 -1.25 -8.45 -5.31
N VAL A 121 -0.75 -7.98 -6.46
CA VAL A 121 -1.58 -7.65 -7.63
C VAL A 121 -2.44 -8.84 -8.02
N GLY A 122 -1.84 -10.04 -8.19
CA GLY A 122 -2.61 -11.23 -8.56
C GLY A 122 -3.71 -11.59 -7.55
N ILE A 123 -3.47 -11.39 -6.25
CA ILE A 123 -4.47 -11.64 -5.19
C ILE A 123 -5.63 -10.63 -5.28
N PHE A 124 -5.32 -9.35 -5.43
CA PHE A 124 -6.33 -8.29 -5.48
C PHE A 124 -7.12 -8.31 -6.80
N GLU A 125 -6.49 -8.61 -7.94
CA GLU A 125 -7.18 -8.79 -9.21
C GLU A 125 -8.15 -9.98 -9.16
N ALA A 126 -7.80 -11.07 -8.48
CA ALA A 126 -8.66 -12.24 -8.34
C ALA A 126 -9.98 -11.96 -7.60
N VAL A 127 -10.05 -10.90 -6.79
CA VAL A 127 -11.27 -10.43 -6.13
C VAL A 127 -11.90 -9.20 -6.80
N GLY A 128 -11.45 -8.85 -8.01
CA GLY A 128 -11.98 -7.74 -8.79
C GLY A 128 -11.62 -6.35 -8.25
N ALA A 129 -10.51 -6.23 -7.52
CA ALA A 129 -10.04 -4.94 -7.02
C ALA A 129 -9.62 -4.00 -8.15
N HIS A 130 -9.71 -2.69 -7.90
CA HIS A 130 -9.02 -1.70 -8.72
C HIS A 130 -7.56 -1.60 -8.26
N VAL A 131 -6.62 -1.82 -9.19
CA VAL A 131 -5.19 -1.70 -8.91
C VAL A 131 -4.67 -0.34 -9.37
N VAL A 132 -4.12 0.43 -8.42
CA VAL A 132 -3.39 1.68 -8.66
C VAL A 132 -1.90 1.35 -8.67
N HIS A 133 -1.30 1.32 -9.86
CA HIS A 133 0.13 1.09 -10.03
C HIS A 133 0.94 2.32 -9.65
N ALA A 134 1.31 2.44 -8.37
CA ALA A 134 2.02 3.60 -7.83
C ALA A 134 3.36 3.86 -8.53
N ASP A 135 4.09 2.81 -8.91
CA ASP A 135 5.33 2.91 -9.68
C ASP A 135 5.13 3.60 -11.04
N GLN A 136 4.04 3.27 -11.74
CA GLN A 136 3.70 3.92 -13.02
C GLN A 136 3.24 5.37 -12.81
N VAL A 137 2.39 5.62 -11.80
CA VAL A 137 1.91 6.97 -11.47
C VAL A 137 3.08 7.92 -11.12
N LEU A 138 4.11 7.38 -10.47
CA LEU A 138 5.26 8.14 -9.97
C LEU A 138 6.46 8.13 -10.93
N GLU A 139 6.41 7.39 -12.04
CA GLU A 139 7.53 7.20 -12.98
C GLU A 139 8.19 8.53 -13.37
N ARG A 140 7.37 9.54 -13.71
CA ARG A 140 7.85 10.87 -14.14
C ARG A 140 8.63 11.65 -13.08
N LEU A 141 8.53 11.27 -11.80
CA LEU A 141 9.30 11.89 -10.72
C LEU A 141 10.65 11.21 -10.54
N GLY A 142 10.81 9.97 -10.99
CA GLY A 142 12.01 9.15 -10.77
C GLY A 142 12.45 9.18 -9.30
N PRO A 143 13.76 9.32 -9.03
CA PRO A 143 14.31 9.49 -7.68
C PRO A 143 13.73 10.68 -6.89
N GLY A 144 13.21 11.71 -7.59
CA GLY A 144 12.55 12.86 -6.95
C GLY A 144 11.18 12.52 -6.33
N GLY A 145 10.64 11.32 -6.58
CA GLY A 145 9.44 10.81 -5.93
C GLY A 145 9.67 10.41 -4.47
N PHE A 146 10.91 10.14 -4.08
CA PHE A 146 11.30 9.67 -2.76
C PHE A 146 11.97 10.76 -1.92
N ALA A 147 11.74 10.69 -0.60
CA ALA A 147 12.42 11.49 0.40
C ALA A 147 13.92 11.10 0.48
N ASP A 148 14.66 11.78 1.36
CA ASP A 148 16.11 11.59 1.50
C ASP A 148 16.48 10.17 1.97
N ASP A 149 15.55 9.47 2.63
CA ASP A 149 15.72 8.07 3.04
C ASP A 149 15.53 7.05 1.90
N GLY A 150 15.16 7.50 0.70
CA GLY A 150 14.93 6.64 -0.47
C GLY A 150 13.72 5.69 -0.34
N LEU A 151 12.95 5.77 0.73
CA LEU A 151 11.85 4.85 1.03
C LEU A 151 10.50 5.58 1.03
N HIS A 152 10.40 6.70 1.74
CA HIS A 152 9.14 7.41 1.88
C HIS A 152 8.87 8.31 0.68
N LEU A 153 7.60 8.48 0.33
CA LEU A 153 7.19 9.35 -0.76
C LEU A 153 7.25 10.83 -0.36
N THR A 154 7.62 11.69 -1.30
CA THR A 154 7.56 13.14 -1.11
C THR A 154 6.12 13.65 -1.17
N GLY A 155 5.90 14.88 -0.69
CA GLY A 155 4.59 15.55 -0.82
C GLY A 155 4.11 15.64 -2.28
N ARG A 156 5.05 15.85 -3.24
CA ARG A 156 4.79 15.89 -4.68
C ARG A 156 4.40 14.53 -5.24
N ALA A 157 4.97 13.44 -4.74
CA ALA A 157 4.54 12.10 -5.10
C ALA A 157 3.09 11.85 -4.65
N TYR A 158 2.74 12.25 -3.43
CA TYR A 158 1.34 12.17 -2.97
C TYR A 158 0.37 13.05 -3.78
N ASP A 159 0.81 14.21 -4.28
CA ASP A 159 -0.02 15.03 -5.18
C ASP A 159 -0.40 14.32 -6.49
N LEU A 160 0.35 13.28 -6.87
CA LEU A 160 0.04 12.46 -8.05
C LEU A 160 -0.72 11.19 -7.69
N LEU A 161 -0.30 10.54 -6.60
CA LEU A 161 -0.85 9.25 -6.20
C LEU A 161 -2.29 9.37 -5.68
N LEU A 162 -2.58 10.35 -4.83
CA LEU A 162 -3.87 10.44 -4.16
C LEU A 162 -5.04 10.68 -5.12
N PRO A 163 -4.93 11.53 -6.17
CA PRO A 163 -5.97 11.62 -7.19
C PRO A 163 -6.25 10.29 -7.91
N ALA A 164 -5.22 9.48 -8.19
CA ALA A 164 -5.41 8.17 -8.81
C ALA A 164 -6.14 7.20 -7.86
N VAL A 165 -5.83 7.25 -6.56
CA VAL A 165 -6.55 6.52 -5.52
C VAL A 165 -8.01 6.97 -5.43
N ALA A 166 -8.28 8.27 -5.49
CA ALA A 166 -9.63 8.82 -5.44
C ALA A 166 -10.51 8.31 -6.59
N VAL A 167 -9.95 8.29 -7.81
CA VAL A 167 -10.65 7.75 -9.00
C VAL A 167 -10.95 6.26 -8.84
N ALA A 168 -10.02 5.48 -8.29
CA ALA A 168 -10.23 4.05 -8.04
C ALA A 168 -11.24 3.78 -6.90
N ALA A 169 -11.36 4.71 -5.95
CA ALA A 169 -12.24 4.61 -4.79
C ALA A 169 -13.67 5.16 -5.03
N ALA A 170 -13.93 5.79 -6.17
CA ALA A 170 -15.24 6.31 -6.57
C ALA A 170 -16.21 5.23 -7.05
#